data_AF-J4KRD2-F1
#
_entry.id   AF-J4KRD2-F1
#
_cell.length_a   1.000
_cell.length_b   1.000
_cell.length_c   1.000
_cell.angle_alpha   90.00
_cell.angle_beta   90.00
_cell.angle_gamma   90.00
#
_symmetry.space_group_name_H-M   'P 1'
#
loop_
_entity.id
_entity.type
_entity.pdbx_description
1 polymer ?
#
loop_
_entity_poly.entity_id
_entity_poly.type
_entity_poly.pdbx_seq_one_letter_code
_entity_poly.pdbx_strand_id
1 'polypeptide(L)'
;MTTYIPSLTLPIAAFQHTATSVLLPIAFGTAVGYSTKRNVMGYAAHRVASAGLSALASPATVATTKHSLTVYTIQLGLNLAWMPLFFGARRPVEATADLVALLGLNGWLAYTWSAIDETAAWLQLPYLGWLAFATYLSAGAGYLNDWDMSDKALEARKKAE
;
A
#
# COMPACT_ATOMS: atom_id res chain seq x y z
N MET A 1 -17.49 21.47 23.55
CA MET A 1 -16.82 22.33 22.57
C MET A 1 -16.41 21.45 21.40
N THR A 2 -17.12 21.56 20.29
CA THR A 2 -16.98 20.72 19.09
C THR A 2 -15.86 21.27 18.22
N THR A 3 -14.74 20.56 18.12
CA THR A 3 -13.64 20.90 17.21
C THR A 3 -14.10 20.77 15.77
N TYR A 4 -14.30 21.92 15.13
CA TYR A 4 -14.61 22.04 13.71
C TYR A 4 -13.30 21.92 12.93
N ILE A 5 -13.07 20.77 12.29
CA ILE A 5 -11.98 20.62 11.31
C ILE A 5 -12.59 21.03 9.97
N PRO A 6 -12.08 22.09 9.30
CA PRO A 6 -12.61 22.51 8.00
C PRO A 6 -12.49 21.33 7.04
N SER A 7 -13.63 20.95 6.48
CA SER A 7 -13.78 19.81 5.57
C SER A 7 -12.74 19.88 4.46
N LEU A 8 -11.90 18.86 4.37
CA LEU A 8 -11.16 18.54 3.15
C LEU A 8 -12.22 18.44 2.04
N THR A 9 -12.28 19.39 1.10
CA THR A 9 -13.26 19.46 0.00
C THR A 9 -12.99 18.37 -1.03
N LEU A 10 -13.08 17.12 -0.60
CA LEU A 10 -13.25 15.98 -1.47
C LEU A 10 -14.76 15.84 -1.73
N PRO A 11 -15.21 15.68 -2.98
CA PRO A 11 -16.63 15.57 -3.29
C PRO A 11 -17.23 14.42 -2.49
N ILE A 12 -18.22 14.73 -1.64
CA ILE A 12 -18.90 13.75 -0.76
C ILE A 12 -19.49 12.59 -1.56
N ALA A 13 -19.87 12.83 -2.81
CA ALA A 13 -20.30 11.80 -3.76
C ALA A 13 -19.27 10.67 -3.97
N ALA A 14 -17.98 10.95 -3.79
CA ALA A 14 -16.95 9.93 -3.82
C ALA A 14 -17.05 8.97 -2.63
N PHE A 15 -17.61 9.37 -1.49
CA PHE A 15 -17.70 8.56 -0.27
C PHE A 15 -19.06 7.87 -0.07
N GLN A 16 -20.08 8.26 -0.84
CA GLN A 16 -21.45 7.74 -0.70
C GLN A 16 -21.69 6.38 -1.36
N HIS A 17 -20.79 5.95 -2.26
CA HIS A 17 -20.87 4.66 -2.93
C HIS A 17 -19.60 3.87 -2.66
N THR A 18 -19.71 2.69 -2.05
CA THR A 18 -18.56 1.81 -1.73
C THR A 18 -17.65 1.59 -2.94
N ALA A 19 -18.23 1.46 -4.14
CA ALA A 19 -17.47 1.34 -5.38
C ALA A 19 -16.68 2.63 -5.68
N THR A 20 -17.25 3.82 -5.52
CA THR A 20 -16.61 5.10 -5.86
C THR A 20 -15.56 5.51 -4.82
N SER A 21 -15.80 5.26 -3.53
CA SER A 21 -14.85 5.55 -2.44
C SER A 21 -13.58 4.73 -2.54
N VAL A 22 -13.68 3.62 -3.25
CA VAL A 22 -12.63 2.62 -3.41
C VAL A 22 -12.02 2.73 -4.81
N LEU A 23 -12.82 2.84 -5.87
CA LEU A 23 -12.35 3.00 -7.25
C LEU A 23 -11.73 4.36 -7.52
N LEU A 24 -12.14 5.45 -6.87
CA LEU A 24 -11.54 6.77 -7.11
C LEU A 24 -10.09 6.83 -6.60
N PRO A 25 -9.79 6.46 -5.34
CA PRO A 25 -8.42 6.34 -4.89
C PRO A 25 -7.70 5.17 -5.55
N ILE A 26 -8.33 4.01 -5.83
CA ILE A 26 -7.67 2.95 -6.60
C ILE A 26 -7.36 3.40 -8.02
N ALA A 27 -8.20 4.17 -8.70
CA ALA A 27 -7.94 4.71 -10.03
C ALA A 27 -6.83 5.76 -9.98
N PHE A 28 -6.81 6.63 -8.97
CA PHE A 28 -5.71 7.57 -8.77
C PHE A 28 -4.40 6.86 -8.39
N GLY A 29 -4.45 5.86 -7.53
CA GLY A 29 -3.32 5.05 -7.08
C GLY A 29 -2.85 4.03 -8.10
N THR A 30 -3.73 3.57 -9.00
CA THR A 30 -3.36 2.79 -10.18
C THR A 30 -2.93 3.69 -11.31
N ALA A 31 -3.39 4.94 -11.44
CA ALA A 31 -2.86 5.89 -12.42
C ALA A 31 -1.46 6.37 -12.01
N VAL A 32 -1.29 6.82 -10.76
CA VAL A 32 0.02 7.08 -10.16
C VAL A 32 0.84 5.79 -10.16
N GLY A 33 0.26 4.66 -9.77
CA GLY A 33 0.92 3.36 -9.71
C GLY A 33 1.31 2.79 -11.07
N TYR A 34 0.54 2.99 -12.15
CA TYR A 34 0.94 2.60 -13.51
C TYR A 34 1.99 3.57 -14.06
N SER A 35 1.88 4.85 -13.73
CA SER A 35 2.85 5.87 -14.10
C SER A 35 4.20 5.68 -13.39
N THR A 36 4.22 5.18 -12.15
CA THR A 36 5.45 5.04 -11.33
C THR A 36 5.89 3.60 -11.04
N LYS A 37 5.03 2.62 -10.78
CA LYS A 37 5.47 1.32 -10.21
C LYS A 37 6.33 0.46 -11.12
N ARG A 38 6.07 0.39 -12.44
CA ARG A 38 6.79 -0.59 -13.27
C ARG A 38 8.19 -0.13 -13.65
N ASN A 39 8.42 1.18 -13.70
CA ASN A 39 9.73 1.74 -14.01
C ASN A 39 10.46 2.24 -12.77
N VAL A 40 9.80 2.86 -11.78
CA VAL A 40 10.50 3.50 -10.65
C VAL A 40 10.89 2.52 -9.55
N MET A 41 10.00 1.62 -9.10
CA MET A 41 10.38 0.60 -8.11
C MET A 41 11.34 -0.43 -8.68
N GLY A 42 11.13 -0.83 -9.94
CA GLY A 42 12.08 -1.67 -10.68
C GLY A 42 13.44 -0.99 -10.84
N TYR A 43 13.46 0.31 -11.14
CA TYR A 43 14.68 1.10 -11.23
C TYR A 43 15.35 1.29 -9.86
N ALA A 44 14.61 1.54 -8.79
CA ALA A 44 15.14 1.61 -7.43
C ALA A 44 15.79 0.28 -7.01
N ALA A 45 15.10 -0.84 -7.26
CA ALA A 45 15.65 -2.17 -7.02
C ALA A 45 16.89 -2.46 -7.89
N HIS A 46 16.89 -2.04 -9.16
CA HIS A 46 18.05 -2.14 -10.04
C HIS A 46 19.23 -1.30 -9.53
N ARG A 47 18.99 -0.06 -9.08
CA ARG A 47 20.02 0.80 -8.48
C ARG A 47 20.64 0.13 -7.26
N VAL A 48 19.81 -0.34 -6.34
CA VAL A 48 20.25 -1.06 -5.12
C VAL A 48 21.03 -2.32 -5.47
N ALA A 49 20.57 -3.11 -6.45
CA ALA A 49 21.29 -4.29 -6.91
C ALA A 49 22.64 -3.91 -7.54
N SER A 50 22.68 -2.89 -8.40
CA SER A 50 23.91 -2.44 -9.07
C SER A 50 24.95 -1.88 -8.10
N ALA A 51 24.53 -1.14 -7.08
CA ALA A 51 25.40 -0.59 -6.05
C ALA A 51 25.84 -1.66 -5.04
N GLY A 52 24.88 -2.41 -4.50
CA GLY A 52 25.06 -3.33 -3.39
C GLY A 52 25.64 -4.71 -3.77
N LEU A 53 25.56 -5.11 -5.04
CA LEU A 53 26.21 -6.33 -5.57
C LEU A 53 27.44 -6.02 -6.43
N SER A 54 27.94 -4.77 -6.39
CA SER A 54 29.14 -4.39 -7.12
C SER A 54 30.38 -5.15 -6.60
N ALA A 55 31.38 -5.33 -7.46
CA ALA A 55 32.63 -6.01 -7.09
C ALA A 55 33.42 -5.29 -5.96
N LEU A 56 33.08 -4.03 -5.70
CA LEU A 56 33.68 -3.19 -4.65
C LEU A 56 32.87 -3.22 -3.34
N ALA A 57 31.68 -3.82 -3.34
CA ALA A 57 30.82 -3.87 -2.16
C ALA A 57 31.38 -4.83 -1.10
N SER A 58 31.25 -4.43 0.17
CA SER A 58 31.63 -5.30 1.28
C SER A 58 30.74 -6.55 1.34
N PRO A 59 31.22 -7.70 1.87
CA PRO A 59 30.41 -8.90 2.02
C PRO A 59 29.12 -8.66 2.83
N ALA A 60 29.18 -7.77 3.82
CA ALA A 60 28.02 -7.37 4.62
C ALA A 60 26.97 -6.62 3.76
N THR A 61 27.40 -5.66 2.93
CA THR A 61 26.52 -4.94 2.00
C THR A 61 25.85 -5.88 1.00
N VAL A 62 26.60 -6.85 0.47
CA VAL A 62 26.08 -7.86 -0.46
C VAL A 62 25.00 -8.72 0.21
N ALA A 63 25.23 -9.18 1.44
CA ALA A 63 24.27 -9.97 2.19
C ALA A 63 22.97 -9.19 2.47
N THR A 64 23.09 -7.94 2.95
CA THR A 64 21.96 -7.04 3.17
C THR A 64 21.18 -6.76 1.89
N THR A 65 21.88 -6.54 0.78
CA THR A 65 21.27 -6.29 -0.54
C THR A 65 20.44 -7.48 -0.98
N LYS A 66 20.99 -8.71 -0.93
CA LYS A 66 20.26 -9.94 -1.26
C LYS A 66 19.02 -10.12 -0.39
N HIS A 67 19.16 -9.91 0.91
CA HIS A 67 18.03 -10.00 1.84
C HIS A 67 16.93 -8.98 1.51
N SER A 68 17.31 -7.73 1.22
CA SER A 68 16.36 -6.68 0.81
C SER A 68 15.64 -7.02 -0.49
N LEU A 69 16.30 -7.65 -1.47
CA LEU A 69 15.67 -8.08 -2.72
C LEU A 69 14.70 -9.26 -2.50
N THR A 70 14.98 -10.16 -1.56
CA THR A 70 14.02 -11.20 -1.14
C THR A 70 12.78 -10.56 -0.53
N VAL A 71 12.96 -9.60 0.39
CA VAL A 71 11.83 -8.86 0.99
C VAL A 71 11.05 -8.06 -0.07
N TYR A 72 11.73 -7.48 -1.05
CA TYR A 72 11.09 -6.82 -2.18
C TYR A 72 10.23 -7.80 -3.01
N THR A 73 10.62 -9.05 -3.13
CA THR A 73 9.80 -10.07 -3.81
C THR A 73 8.57 -10.44 -2.97
N ILE A 74 8.73 -10.56 -1.65
CA ILE A 74 7.62 -10.83 -0.72
C ILE A 74 6.59 -9.69 -0.78
N GLN A 75 7.04 -8.43 -0.79
CA GLN A 75 6.11 -7.30 -0.84
C GLN A 75 5.32 -7.24 -2.16
N LEU A 76 5.87 -7.73 -3.28
CA LEU A 76 5.11 -7.87 -4.53
C LEU A 76 4.01 -8.93 -4.41
N GLY A 77 4.30 -10.06 -3.74
CA GLY A 77 3.34 -11.10 -3.46
C GLY A 77 2.19 -10.63 -2.58
N LEU A 78 2.50 -9.91 -1.50
CA LEU A 78 1.49 -9.29 -0.63
C LEU A 78 0.64 -8.26 -1.39
N ASN A 79 1.30 -7.41 -2.21
CA ASN A 79 0.57 -6.42 -3.01
C ASN A 79 -0.42 -7.06 -3.99
N LEU A 80 -0.11 -8.26 -4.50
CA LEU A 80 -1.01 -9.03 -5.35
C LEU A 80 -2.14 -9.70 -4.55
N ALA A 81 -1.87 -10.13 -3.32
CA ALA A 81 -2.84 -10.79 -2.43
C ALA A 81 -3.92 -9.82 -1.92
N TRP A 82 -3.62 -8.52 -1.82
CA TRP A 82 -4.57 -7.54 -1.30
C TRP A 82 -5.90 -7.47 -2.08
N MET A 83 -5.83 -7.40 -3.41
CA MET A 83 -7.02 -7.30 -4.29
C MET A 83 -8.04 -8.45 -4.07
N PRO A 84 -7.64 -9.74 -4.12
CA PRO A 84 -8.56 -10.84 -3.85
C PRO A 84 -9.01 -10.89 -2.39
N LEU A 85 -8.21 -10.47 -1.41
CA LEU A 85 -8.63 -10.42 0.00
C LEU A 85 -9.73 -9.39 0.25
N PHE A 86 -9.54 -8.16 -0.24
CA PHE A 86 -10.46 -7.06 0.00
C PHE A 86 -11.74 -7.18 -0.83
N PHE A 87 -11.63 -7.44 -2.13
CA PHE A 87 -12.79 -7.45 -3.04
C PHE A 87 -13.39 -8.82 -3.27
N GLY A 88 -12.54 -9.85 -3.40
CA GLY A 88 -12.99 -11.20 -3.70
C GLY A 88 -13.57 -11.89 -2.46
N ALA A 89 -12.74 -12.03 -1.44
CA ALA A 89 -13.11 -12.69 -0.18
C ALA A 89 -13.91 -11.78 0.75
N ARG A 90 -13.96 -10.46 0.49
CA ARG A 90 -14.62 -9.44 1.33
C ARG A 90 -14.23 -9.55 2.81
N ARG A 91 -12.93 -9.71 3.04
CA ARG A 91 -12.29 -9.90 4.35
C ARG A 91 -11.54 -8.62 4.75
N PRO A 92 -12.24 -7.58 5.25
CA PRO A 92 -11.65 -6.26 5.44
C PRO A 92 -10.58 -6.25 6.54
N VAL A 93 -10.69 -7.11 7.56
CA VAL A 93 -9.68 -7.22 8.63
C VAL A 93 -8.35 -7.70 8.06
N GLU A 94 -8.38 -8.79 7.30
CA GLU A 94 -7.20 -9.41 6.73
C GLU A 94 -6.57 -8.55 5.63
N ALA A 95 -7.39 -7.90 4.81
CA ALA A 95 -6.92 -6.96 3.81
C ALA A 95 -6.29 -5.70 4.43
N THR A 96 -6.81 -5.22 5.57
CA THR A 96 -6.19 -4.11 6.30
C THR A 96 -4.87 -4.55 6.93
N ALA A 97 -4.82 -5.74 7.54
CA ALA A 97 -3.60 -6.30 8.10
C ALA A 97 -2.51 -6.51 7.03
N ASP A 98 -2.88 -6.97 5.84
CA ASP A 98 -1.97 -7.09 4.68
C ASP A 98 -1.38 -5.74 4.27
N LEU A 99 -2.20 -4.67 4.21
CA LEU A 99 -1.72 -3.32 3.90
C LEU A 99 -0.78 -2.75 4.98
N VAL A 100 -1.07 -2.99 6.26
CA VAL A 100 -0.18 -2.60 7.35
C VAL A 100 1.17 -3.34 7.24
N ALA A 101 1.14 -4.63 6.92
CA ALA A 101 2.35 -5.41 6.68
C ALA A 101 3.13 -4.88 5.47
N LEU A 102 2.45 -4.56 4.37
CA LEU A 102 3.04 -3.94 3.19
C LEU A 102 3.69 -2.60 3.51
N LEU A 103 3.03 -1.75 4.28
CA LEU A 103 3.56 -0.46 4.71
C LEU A 103 4.83 -0.63 5.54
N GLY A 104 4.80 -1.56 6.51
CA GLY A 104 5.97 -1.87 7.34
C GLY A 104 7.16 -2.42 6.54
N LEU A 105 6.92 -3.39 5.65
CA LEU A 105 7.97 -3.96 4.79
C LEU A 105 8.57 -2.92 3.85
N ASN A 106 7.74 -2.05 3.26
CA ASN A 106 8.26 -0.98 2.41
C ASN A 106 9.00 0.10 3.20
N GLY A 107 8.60 0.36 4.45
CA GLY A 107 9.30 1.29 5.33
C GLY A 107 10.68 0.77 5.69
N TRP A 108 10.75 -0.53 6.01
CA TRP A 108 12.01 -1.22 6.25
C TRP A 108 12.92 -1.27 5.01
N LEU A 109 12.34 -1.50 3.82
CA LEU A 109 13.08 -1.43 2.55
C LEU A 109 13.63 -0.02 2.31
N ALA A 110 12.82 1.02 2.48
CA ALA A 110 13.27 2.41 2.29
C ALA A 110 14.42 2.76 3.25
N TYR A 111 14.31 2.37 4.52
CA TYR A 111 15.38 2.55 5.51
C TYR A 111 16.66 1.80 5.11
N THR A 112 16.55 0.52 4.75
CA THR A 112 17.70 -0.31 4.36
C THR A 112 18.35 0.22 3.08
N TRP A 113 17.55 0.63 2.10
CA TRP A 113 18.03 1.18 0.84
C TRP A 113 18.67 2.54 1.02
N SER A 114 18.25 3.37 2.00
CA SER A 114 18.91 4.66 2.26
C SER A 114 20.39 4.53 2.63
N ALA A 115 20.78 3.40 3.23
CA ALA A 115 22.17 3.10 3.56
C ALA A 115 22.99 2.57 2.36
N ILE A 116 22.33 2.13 1.28
CA ILE A 116 22.97 1.55 0.09
C ILE A 116 22.98 2.55 -1.07
N ASP A 117 21.81 3.11 -1.39
CA ASP A 117 21.59 4.12 -2.42
C ASP A 117 20.45 5.04 -1.99
N GLU A 118 20.80 6.27 -1.58
CA GLU A 118 19.83 7.25 -1.06
C GLU A 118 18.73 7.57 -2.09
N THR A 119 19.07 7.61 -3.37
CA THR A 119 18.10 7.89 -4.44
C THR A 119 17.04 6.79 -4.52
N ALA A 120 17.42 5.52 -4.36
CA ALA A 120 16.48 4.41 -4.32
C ALA A 120 15.50 4.50 -3.13
N ALA A 121 15.96 5.01 -1.97
CA ALA A 121 15.09 5.27 -0.83
C ALA A 121 14.08 6.40 -1.11
N TRP A 122 14.54 7.51 -1.70
CA TRP A 122 13.66 8.61 -2.10
C TRP A 122 12.59 8.18 -3.12
N LEU A 123 12.94 7.29 -4.06
CA LEU A 123 12.01 6.73 -5.02
C LEU A 123 10.91 5.86 -4.38
N GLN A 124 11.14 5.38 -3.15
CA GLN A 124 10.19 4.55 -2.40
C GLN A 124 9.18 5.38 -1.58
N LEU A 125 9.50 6.63 -1.25
CA LEU A 125 8.64 7.49 -0.42
C LEU A 125 7.26 7.78 -1.02
N PRO A 126 7.11 8.08 -2.34
CA PRO A 126 5.79 8.25 -2.93
C PRO A 126 4.91 7.00 -2.78
N TYR A 127 5.52 5.82 -2.87
CA TYR A 127 4.81 4.56 -2.68
C TYR A 127 4.41 4.33 -1.22
N LEU A 128 5.26 4.71 -0.25
CA LEU A 128 4.91 4.68 1.18
C LEU A 128 3.74 5.61 1.51
N GLY A 129 3.73 6.82 0.95
CA GLY A 129 2.59 7.74 1.08
C GLY A 129 1.30 7.13 0.54
N TRP A 130 1.37 6.48 -0.63
CA TRP A 130 0.26 5.74 -1.20
C TRP A 130 -0.21 4.57 -0.30
N LEU A 131 0.71 3.75 0.22
CA LEU A 131 0.37 2.63 1.10
C LEU A 131 -0.29 3.08 2.40
N ALA A 132 0.17 4.17 3.00
CA ALA A 132 -0.44 4.75 4.19
C ALA A 132 -1.89 5.20 3.91
N PHE A 133 -2.10 5.86 2.78
CA PHE A 133 -3.43 6.27 2.35
C PHE A 133 -4.35 5.08 2.04
N ALA A 134 -3.86 4.06 1.34
CA ALA A 134 -4.60 2.84 1.09
C ALA A 134 -4.98 2.11 2.39
N THR A 135 -4.06 2.06 3.36
CA THR A 135 -4.31 1.49 4.69
C THR A 135 -5.42 2.24 5.41
N TYR A 136 -5.38 3.57 5.39
CA TYR A 136 -6.43 4.42 5.95
C TYR A 136 -7.80 4.14 5.32
N LEU A 137 -7.88 4.03 3.99
CA LEU A 137 -9.13 3.72 3.30
C LEU A 137 -9.64 2.31 3.61
N SER A 138 -8.75 1.32 3.67
CA SER A 138 -9.13 -0.06 3.97
C SER A 138 -9.66 -0.19 5.40
N ALA A 139 -8.98 0.43 6.36
CA ALA A 139 -9.43 0.50 7.75
C ALA A 139 -10.73 1.30 7.90
N GLY A 140 -10.86 2.44 7.19
CA GLY A 140 -12.07 3.25 7.21
C GLY A 140 -13.28 2.52 6.62
N ALA A 141 -13.09 1.81 5.51
CA ALA A 141 -14.12 0.96 4.93
C ALA A 141 -14.49 -0.18 5.90
N GLY A 142 -13.51 -0.82 6.54
CA GLY A 142 -13.73 -1.81 7.59
C GLY A 142 -14.59 -1.25 8.72
N TYR A 143 -14.17 -0.13 9.32
CA TYR A 143 -14.86 0.52 10.43
C TYR A 143 -16.31 0.91 10.10
N LEU A 144 -16.56 1.52 8.93
CA LEU A 144 -17.92 1.90 8.49
C LEU A 144 -18.82 0.68 8.20
N ASN A 145 -18.22 -0.49 7.99
CA ASN A 145 -18.94 -1.75 7.75
C ASN A 145 -18.86 -2.70 8.94
N ASP A 146 -18.57 -2.22 10.17
CA ASP A 146 -18.41 -3.05 11.38
C ASP A 146 -17.46 -4.25 11.16
N TRP A 147 -16.48 -4.08 10.29
CA TRP A 147 -15.53 -5.09 9.84
C TRP A 147 -16.15 -6.34 9.17
N ASP A 148 -17.41 -6.26 8.74
CA ASP A 148 -18.12 -7.31 8.00
C ASP A 148 -18.72 -6.76 6.70
N MET A 149 -18.10 -7.11 5.57
CA MET A 149 -18.55 -6.76 4.22
C MET A 149 -19.20 -7.94 3.49
N SER A 150 -19.64 -8.98 4.21
CA SER A 150 -20.31 -10.13 3.62
C SER A 150 -21.66 -9.75 2.99
N ASP A 151 -22.10 -10.49 1.96
CA ASP A 151 -23.40 -10.26 1.33
C ASP A 151 -24.54 -10.32 2.35
N LYS A 152 -24.42 -11.23 3.33
CA LYS A 152 -25.41 -11.38 4.41
C LYS A 152 -25.52 -10.13 5.26
N ALA A 153 -24.40 -9.51 5.64
CA ALA A 153 -24.37 -8.29 6.43
C ALA A 153 -24.93 -7.10 5.63
N LEU A 154 -24.58 -7.00 4.36
CA LEU A 154 -25.07 -5.94 3.47
C LEU A 154 -26.59 -6.04 3.25
N GLU A 155 -27.11 -7.25 3.01
CA GLU A 155 -28.56 -7.47 2.83
C GLU A 155 -29.35 -7.22 4.12
N ALA A 156 -28.77 -7.51 5.30
CA ALA A 156 -29.41 -7.18 6.58
C ALA A 156 -29.52 -5.67 6.79
N ARG A 157 -28.51 -4.89 6.39
CA ARG A 157 -28.50 -3.42 6.48
C ARG A 157 -29.51 -2.77 5.54
N LYS A 158 -29.57 -3.21 4.28
CA LYS A 158 -30.56 -2.72 3.31
C LYS A 158 -32.01 -2.93 3.74
N LYS A 159 -32.28 -3.97 4.53
CA LYS A 159 -33.61 -4.25 5.08
C LYS A 159 -33.95 -3.41 6.31
N ALA A 160 -32.95 -2.81 6.94
CA ALA A 160 -33.10 -1.99 8.14
C ALA A 160 -33.24 -0.48 7.83
N GLU A 161 -32.91 -0.07 6.60
CA GLU A 161 -33.19 1.26 6.02
C GLU A 161 -34.59 1.31 5.41
#